data_AF-A0A562VEP7-F1
#
_entry.id   AF-A0A562VEP7-F1
#
_cell.length_a   1.000
_cell.length_b   1.000
_cell.length_c   1.000
_cell.angle_alpha   90.00
_cell.angle_beta   90.00
_cell.angle_gamma   90.00
#
_symmetry.space_group_name_H-M   'P 1'
#
loop_
_entity.id
_entity.type
_entity.pdbx_description
1 polymer ?
#
loop_
_entity_poly.entity_id
_entity_poly.type
_entity_poly.pdbx_seq_one_letter_code
_entity_poly.pdbx_strand_id
1 'polypeptide(L)'
;MTTHIDSRPSHRRLVLTAGWLGVALLVGYATWAGAIAMDLMLVILSVVELFGGTDVLPFAPDWLGMLGRVAAVAVAGYLALRTVRYQRTSRGACARCGRAEAPRRDLSRAARIAAYLTVIPAGGYAALKLHWAFGGGIGLADPDVFDGVTLTSPGFADTAVMAAIGVGLAVAMTHRWRLPRWMLLAPSLFGLAMLIPVSVFGTAVNVTHLFDPVETGLATWVGWFVYTCFTVWAAGLLLVTVDYHQATAGTCRSCGRERRARIAA
;
A
#
# COMPACT_ATOMS: atom_id res chain seq x y z
N MET A 1 -22.25 19.39 28.88
CA MET A 1 -21.44 20.60 29.13
C MET A 1 -20.06 20.36 28.53
N THR A 2 -19.88 20.68 27.25
CA THR A 2 -18.59 20.52 26.55
C THR A 2 -17.84 21.83 26.67
N THR A 3 -16.83 21.88 27.54
CA THR A 3 -15.87 22.99 27.59
C THR A 3 -15.22 23.14 26.22
N HIS A 4 -15.58 24.20 25.52
CA HIS A 4 -14.97 24.59 24.26
C HIS A 4 -13.55 25.07 24.59
N ILE A 5 -12.57 24.15 24.59
CA ILE A 5 -11.16 24.51 24.73
C ILE A 5 -10.79 25.24 23.45
N ASP A 6 -10.70 26.55 23.53
CA ASP A 6 -10.30 27.42 22.43
C ASP A 6 -8.79 27.29 22.21
N SER A 7 -8.39 26.15 21.63
CA SER A 7 -6.99 25.87 21.36
C SER A 7 -6.49 26.82 20.29
N ARG A 8 -5.56 27.71 20.63
CA ARG A 8 -4.90 28.61 19.68
C ARG A 8 -4.44 27.83 18.44
N PRO A 9 -4.65 28.34 17.22
CA PRO A 9 -4.38 27.62 15.97
C PRO A 9 -2.92 27.15 15.83
N SER A 10 -1.97 27.83 16.49
CA SER A 10 -0.55 27.44 16.54
C SER A 10 -0.32 26.11 17.29
N HIS A 11 -0.96 25.91 18.43
CA HIS A 11 -0.81 24.69 19.24
C HIS A 11 -1.31 23.46 18.48
N ARG A 12 -2.45 23.58 17.80
CA ARG A 12 -3.00 22.51 16.97
C ARG A 12 -2.05 22.08 15.85
N ARG A 13 -1.43 23.04 15.15
CA ARG A 13 -0.46 22.73 14.07
C ARG A 13 0.74 21.97 14.63
N LEU A 14 1.29 22.43 15.75
CA LEU A 14 2.45 21.78 16.39
C LEU A 14 2.16 20.32 16.78
N VAL A 15 1.03 20.05 17.45
CA VAL A 15 0.65 18.69 17.83
C VAL A 15 0.48 17.78 16.62
N LEU A 16 -0.15 18.27 15.55
CA LEU A 16 -0.34 17.49 14.32
C LEU A 16 0.99 17.22 13.62
N THR A 17 1.85 18.23 13.49
CA THR A 17 3.17 18.07 12.86
C THR A 17 4.03 17.09 13.63
N ALA A 18 4.10 17.21 14.96
CA ALA A 18 4.86 16.28 15.81
C ALA A 18 4.32 14.85 15.71
N GLY A 19 2.99 14.68 15.75
CA GLY A 19 2.36 13.37 15.63
C GLY A 19 2.65 12.69 14.28
N TRP A 20 2.56 13.43 13.16
CA TRP A 20 2.87 12.87 11.84
C TRP A 20 4.35 12.65 11.61
N LEU A 21 5.22 13.52 12.14
CA LEU A 21 6.66 13.34 12.09
C LEU A 21 7.07 12.07 12.83
N GLY A 22 6.52 11.82 14.03
CA GLY A 22 6.79 10.59 14.78
C GLY A 22 6.35 9.34 14.02
N VAL A 23 5.18 9.37 13.35
CA VAL A 23 4.74 8.27 12.48
C VAL A 23 5.72 8.06 11.31
N ALA A 24 6.11 9.14 10.63
CA ALA A 24 7.02 9.06 9.49
C ALA A 24 8.38 8.49 9.87
N LEU A 25 8.95 8.88 11.02
CA LEU A 25 10.21 8.36 11.53
C LEU A 25 10.13 6.87 11.87
N LEU A 26 9.07 6.44 12.55
CA LEU A 26 8.89 5.03 12.93
C LEU A 26 8.63 4.12 11.71
N VAL A 27 7.83 4.59 10.75
CA VAL A 27 7.62 3.90 9.48
C VAL A 27 8.93 3.85 8.70
N GLY A 28 9.64 4.97 8.60
CA GLY A 28 10.94 5.06 7.95
C GLY A 28 11.96 4.08 8.53
N TYR A 29 12.05 3.99 9.86
CA TYR A 29 12.87 2.99 10.56
C TYR A 29 12.44 1.56 10.22
N ALA A 30 11.13 1.26 10.26
CA ALA A 30 10.63 -0.08 9.95
C ALA A 30 10.90 -0.49 8.48
N THR A 31 10.87 0.47 7.56
CA THR A 31 11.10 0.23 6.12
C THR A 31 12.55 0.44 5.68
N TRP A 32 13.44 0.86 6.59
CA TRP A 32 14.82 1.19 6.25
C TRP A 32 15.52 -0.02 5.62
N ALA A 33 16.25 0.21 4.52
CA ALA A 33 16.93 -0.83 3.75
C ALA A 33 16.02 -2.01 3.34
N GLY A 34 14.71 -1.79 3.16
CA GLY A 34 13.78 -2.85 2.79
C GLY A 34 13.51 -3.86 3.90
N ALA A 35 13.92 -3.58 5.14
CA ALA A 35 13.96 -4.57 6.22
C ALA A 35 12.60 -5.25 6.48
N ILE A 36 11.48 -4.51 6.50
CA ILE A 36 10.16 -5.15 6.69
C ILE A 36 9.71 -6.00 5.49
N ALA A 37 10.11 -5.64 4.26
CA ALA A 37 9.81 -6.43 3.08
C ALA A 37 10.64 -7.71 3.09
N MET A 38 11.92 -7.61 3.48
CA MET A 38 12.79 -8.75 3.71
C MET A 38 12.27 -9.65 4.82
N ASP A 39 11.83 -9.09 5.96
CA ASP A 39 11.21 -9.87 7.05
C ASP A 39 9.97 -10.63 6.56
N LEU A 40 9.09 -9.96 5.82
CA LEU A 40 7.88 -10.56 5.30
C LEU A 40 8.21 -11.68 4.30
N MET A 41 9.18 -11.43 3.41
CA MET A 41 9.68 -12.44 2.46
C MET A 41 10.30 -13.63 3.19
N LEU A 42 11.15 -13.39 4.20
CA LEU A 42 11.76 -14.43 5.03
C LEU A 42 10.70 -15.25 5.75
N VAL A 43 9.67 -14.62 6.32
CA VAL A 43 8.55 -15.32 6.97
C VAL A 43 7.77 -16.17 5.97
N ILE A 44 7.46 -15.64 4.79
CA ILE A 44 6.76 -16.38 3.73
C ILE A 44 7.60 -17.58 3.27
N LEU A 45 8.88 -17.36 2.99
CA LEU A 45 9.78 -18.42 2.55
C LEU A 45 10.00 -19.47 3.64
N SER A 46 10.10 -19.07 4.92
CA SER A 46 10.15 -20.00 6.06
C SER A 46 8.89 -20.87 6.15
N VAL A 47 7.71 -20.32 5.84
CA VAL A 47 6.46 -21.09 5.78
C VAL A 47 6.49 -22.07 4.60
N VAL A 48 7.04 -21.69 3.45
CA VAL A 48 7.18 -22.57 2.28
C VAL A 48 8.17 -23.72 2.57
N GLU A 49 9.29 -23.43 3.22
CA GLU A 49 10.26 -24.45 3.64
C GLU A 49 9.63 -25.50 4.58
N LEU A 50 8.72 -25.06 5.47
CA LEU A 50 7.96 -25.96 6.35
C LEU A 50 7.14 -27.01 5.57
N PHE A 51 6.76 -26.72 4.32
CA PHE A 51 6.03 -27.65 3.44
C PHE A 51 6.95 -28.48 2.52
N GLY A 52 8.25 -28.57 2.81
CA GLY A 52 9.18 -29.47 2.12
C GLY A 52 10.09 -28.80 1.09
N GLY A 53 10.23 -27.47 1.14
CA GLY A 53 11.31 -26.78 0.42
C GLY A 53 12.61 -26.92 1.19
N THR A 54 13.59 -27.66 0.67
CA THR A 54 14.94 -27.72 1.25
C THR A 54 15.79 -26.56 0.71
N ASP A 55 16.45 -25.84 1.62
CA ASP A 55 17.50 -24.84 1.36
C ASP A 55 17.11 -23.62 0.50
N VAL A 56 15.99 -22.96 0.82
CA VAL A 56 15.54 -21.77 0.07
C VAL A 56 16.17 -20.48 0.60
N LEU A 57 16.66 -20.45 1.85
CA LEU A 57 17.20 -19.24 2.48
C LEU A 57 18.64 -19.37 3.01
N PRO A 58 19.62 -18.69 2.41
CA PRO A 58 21.00 -18.61 2.93
C PRO A 58 21.17 -17.57 4.07
N PHE A 59 20.09 -16.95 4.56
CA PHE A 59 20.15 -15.82 5.49
C PHE A 59 19.65 -16.20 6.88
N ALA A 60 20.47 -15.92 7.92
CA ALA A 60 20.03 -16.02 9.31
C ALA A 60 18.99 -14.92 9.61
N PRO A 61 17.80 -15.25 10.14
CA PRO A 61 16.80 -14.23 10.46
C PRO A 61 17.28 -13.28 11.56
N ASP A 62 17.20 -11.98 11.32
CA ASP A 62 17.41 -10.94 12.34
C ASP A 62 16.15 -10.81 13.22
N TRP A 63 15.97 -11.78 14.13
CA TRP A 63 14.79 -11.84 15.00
C TRP A 63 14.60 -10.59 15.86
N LEU A 64 15.70 -10.03 16.38
CA LEU A 64 15.67 -8.84 17.24
C LEU A 64 15.28 -7.59 16.45
N GLY A 65 15.87 -7.39 15.26
CA GLY A 65 15.46 -6.29 14.40
C GLY A 65 14.03 -6.48 13.92
N MET A 66 13.59 -7.70 13.58
CA MET A 66 12.21 -7.98 13.20
C MET A 66 11.24 -7.58 14.32
N LEU A 67 11.53 -7.97 15.57
CA LEU A 67 10.75 -7.57 16.74
C LEU A 67 10.72 -6.05 16.90
N GLY A 68 11.87 -5.38 16.76
CA GLY A 68 11.97 -3.92 16.82
C GLY A 68 11.14 -3.22 15.74
N ARG A 69 11.13 -3.75 14.51
CA ARG A 69 10.33 -3.23 13.39
C ARG A 69 8.84 -3.47 13.60
N VAL A 70 8.43 -4.65 14.09
CA VAL A 70 7.03 -4.92 14.48
C VAL A 70 6.56 -3.95 15.57
N ALA A 71 7.39 -3.74 16.61
CA ALA A 71 7.08 -2.78 17.67
C ALA A 71 6.97 -1.35 17.11
N ALA A 72 7.89 -0.94 16.22
CA ALA A 72 7.84 0.37 15.57
C ALA A 72 6.56 0.56 14.74
N VAL A 73 6.14 -0.45 13.97
CA VAL A 73 4.87 -0.43 13.21
C VAL A 73 3.66 -0.33 14.15
N ALA A 74 3.65 -1.08 15.25
CA ALA A 74 2.56 -1.02 16.23
C ALA A 74 2.46 0.37 16.87
N VAL A 75 3.58 0.95 17.30
CA VAL A 75 3.64 2.31 17.88
C VAL A 75 3.25 3.36 16.85
N ALA A 76 3.75 3.25 15.61
CA ALA A 76 3.37 4.14 14.51
C ALA A 76 1.87 4.08 14.23
N GLY A 77 1.30 2.87 14.19
CA GLY A 77 -0.14 2.66 14.03
C GLY A 77 -0.95 3.31 15.14
N TYR A 78 -0.55 3.12 16.40
CA TYR A 78 -1.20 3.75 17.55
C TYR A 78 -1.11 5.29 17.49
N LEU A 79 0.08 5.84 17.21
CA LEU A 79 0.30 7.28 17.09
C LEU A 79 -0.50 7.88 15.93
N ALA A 80 -0.53 7.22 14.76
CA ALA A 80 -1.34 7.63 13.63
C ALA A 80 -2.84 7.66 13.97
N LEU A 81 -3.34 6.63 14.66
CA LEU A 81 -4.73 6.59 15.13
C LEU A 81 -5.04 7.74 16.09
N ARG A 82 -4.14 8.06 17.02
CA ARG A 82 -4.31 9.17 17.97
C ARG A 82 -4.28 10.52 17.27
N THR A 83 -3.30 10.74 16.39
CA THR A 83 -3.15 11.97 15.58
C THR A 83 -4.38 12.19 14.70
N VAL A 84 -4.89 11.14 14.04
CA VAL A 84 -6.12 11.21 13.23
C VAL A 84 -7.35 11.52 14.08
N ARG A 85 -7.49 10.90 15.26
CA ARG A 85 -8.60 11.22 16.19
C ARG A 85 -8.53 12.68 16.65
N TYR A 86 -7.37 13.16 17.05
CA TYR A 86 -7.15 14.55 17.42
C TYR A 86 -7.50 15.50 16.26
N GLN A 87 -7.02 15.20 15.05
CA GLN A 87 -7.32 15.96 13.85
C GLN A 87 -8.82 16.02 13.55
N ARG A 88 -9.55 14.91 13.72
CA ARG A 88 -11.02 14.85 13.52
C ARG A 88 -11.76 15.72 14.54
N THR A 89 -11.46 15.56 15.83
CA THR A 89 -12.10 16.33 16.89
C THR A 89 -11.81 17.83 16.72
N SER A 90 -10.56 18.20 16.39
CA SER A 90 -10.17 19.59 16.13
C SER A 90 -10.86 20.25 14.93
N ARG A 91 -11.52 19.45 14.07
CA ARG A 91 -12.30 19.89 12.92
C ARG A 91 -13.82 19.82 13.16
N GLY A 92 -14.27 19.55 14.39
CA GLY A 92 -15.69 19.33 14.70
C GLY A 92 -16.26 18.05 14.08
N ALA A 93 -15.41 17.11 13.65
CA ALA A 93 -15.85 15.81 13.14
C ALA A 93 -15.90 14.78 14.27
N CYS A 94 -16.76 13.77 14.13
CA CYS A 94 -16.80 12.65 15.07
C CYS A 94 -15.42 11.97 15.17
N ALA A 95 -14.87 11.82 16.38
CA ALA A 95 -13.56 11.21 16.61
C ALA A 95 -13.46 9.78 16.03
N ARG A 96 -14.55 9.00 16.13
CA ARG A 96 -14.59 7.59 15.71
C ARG A 96 -14.74 7.41 14.20
N CYS A 97 -15.75 8.02 13.59
CA CYS A 97 -16.05 7.83 12.16
C CYS A 97 -15.54 8.97 11.24
N GLY A 98 -15.05 10.07 11.81
CA GLY A 98 -14.56 11.23 11.06
C GLY A 98 -15.64 11.94 10.24
N ARG A 99 -16.93 11.80 10.57
CA ARG A 99 -18.03 12.53 9.91
C ARG A 99 -18.15 13.94 10.50
N ALA A 100 -18.00 14.96 9.67
CA ALA A 100 -18.36 16.34 9.97
C ALA A 100 -19.83 16.60 9.56
N GLU A 101 -20.40 17.74 9.96
CA GLU A 101 -21.73 18.18 9.49
C GLU A 101 -21.69 18.69 8.05
N ALA A 102 -20.58 19.30 7.65
CA ALA A 102 -20.40 19.81 6.31
C ALA A 102 -20.48 18.69 5.25
N PRO A 103 -21.12 18.97 4.09
CA PRO A 103 -21.18 18.03 2.98
C PRO A 103 -19.76 17.65 2.55
N ARG A 104 -19.53 16.34 2.38
CA ARG A 104 -18.24 15.84 1.86
C ARG A 104 -18.16 16.09 0.37
N ARG A 105 -16.94 16.35 -0.10
CA ARG A 105 -16.63 16.31 -1.54
C ARG A 105 -16.98 14.93 -2.09
N ASP A 106 -17.72 14.91 -3.20
CA ASP A 106 -17.95 13.69 -3.95
C ASP A 106 -16.63 13.25 -4.60
N LEU A 107 -16.12 12.09 -4.17
CA LEU A 107 -14.89 11.49 -4.71
C LEU A 107 -15.17 10.54 -5.87
N SER A 108 -16.43 10.32 -6.27
CA SER A 108 -16.81 9.29 -7.24
C SER A 108 -16.08 9.44 -8.58
N ARG A 109 -15.98 10.66 -9.11
CA ARG A 109 -15.24 10.93 -10.36
C ARG A 109 -13.74 10.64 -10.20
N ALA A 110 -13.14 11.10 -9.10
CA ALA A 110 -11.73 10.86 -8.82
C ALA A 110 -11.45 9.36 -8.62
N ALA A 111 -12.35 8.64 -7.94
CA ALA A 111 -12.25 7.20 -7.73
C ALA A 111 -12.33 6.42 -9.05
N ARG A 112 -13.18 6.83 -10.01
CA ARG A 112 -13.21 6.21 -11.35
C ARG A 112 -11.90 6.42 -12.10
N ILE A 113 -11.35 7.64 -12.08
CA ILE A 113 -10.05 7.92 -12.70
C ILE A 113 -8.95 7.09 -11.99
N ALA A 114 -8.96 7.06 -10.67
CA ALA A 114 -8.03 6.28 -9.86
C ALA A 114 -8.11 4.77 -10.13
N ALA A 115 -9.29 4.25 -10.46
CA ALA A 115 -9.45 2.85 -10.88
C ALA A 115 -8.73 2.60 -12.21
N TYR A 116 -8.88 3.46 -13.22
CA TYR A 116 -8.11 3.34 -14.46
C TYR A 116 -6.59 3.46 -14.22
N LEU A 117 -6.18 4.38 -13.35
CA LEU A 117 -4.78 4.51 -12.91
C LEU A 117 -4.28 3.29 -12.11
N THR A 118 -5.16 2.45 -11.60
CA THR A 118 -4.78 1.17 -10.97
C THR A 118 -4.61 0.10 -12.04
N VAL A 119 -5.55 0.01 -12.98
CA VAL A 119 -5.60 -1.04 -14.01
C VAL A 119 -4.41 -0.98 -14.95
N ILE A 120 -4.13 0.21 -15.51
CA ILE A 120 -3.12 0.36 -16.55
C ILE A 120 -1.72 -0.02 -16.05
N PRO A 121 -1.23 0.51 -14.91
CA PRO A 121 0.12 0.20 -14.45
C PRO A 121 0.25 -1.22 -13.88
N ALA A 122 -0.79 -1.73 -13.20
CA ALA A 122 -0.80 -3.12 -12.73
C ALA A 122 -0.74 -4.10 -13.91
N GLY A 123 -1.54 -3.85 -14.96
CA GLY A 123 -1.53 -4.63 -16.19
C GLY A 123 -0.21 -4.54 -16.95
N GLY A 124 0.36 -3.33 -17.08
CA GLY A 124 1.65 -3.13 -17.74
C GLY A 124 2.80 -3.87 -17.05
N TYR A 125 2.84 -3.82 -15.73
CA TYR A 125 3.84 -4.56 -14.96
C TYR A 125 3.63 -6.08 -15.05
N ALA A 126 2.40 -6.56 -14.91
CA ALA A 126 2.08 -7.97 -15.07
C ALA A 126 2.44 -8.50 -16.46
N ALA A 127 2.18 -7.72 -17.51
CA ALA A 127 2.55 -8.07 -18.88
C ALA A 127 4.07 -8.18 -19.05
N LEU A 128 4.85 -7.26 -18.47
CA LEU A 128 6.31 -7.34 -18.50
C LEU A 128 6.82 -8.60 -17.80
N LYS A 129 6.27 -8.93 -16.62
CA LYS A 129 6.62 -10.15 -15.89
C LYS A 129 6.27 -11.42 -16.67
N LEU A 130 5.07 -11.48 -17.25
CA LEU A 130 4.70 -12.62 -18.09
C LEU A 130 5.59 -12.73 -19.33
N HIS A 131 5.94 -11.61 -19.96
CA HIS A 131 6.85 -11.58 -21.11
C HIS A 131 8.19 -12.24 -20.78
N TRP A 132 8.82 -11.87 -19.66
CA TRP A 132 10.05 -12.52 -19.19
C TRP A 132 9.86 -14.00 -18.88
N ALA A 133 8.74 -14.37 -18.25
CA ALA A 133 8.42 -15.77 -17.94
C ALA A 133 8.21 -16.66 -19.17
N PHE A 134 7.89 -16.05 -20.32
CA PHE A 134 7.79 -16.72 -21.62
C PHE A 134 9.07 -16.61 -22.46
N GLY A 135 10.20 -16.20 -21.86
CA GLY A 135 11.51 -16.11 -22.52
C GLY A 135 11.72 -14.81 -23.32
N GLY A 136 10.89 -13.80 -23.11
CA GLY A 136 11.02 -12.52 -23.79
C GLY A 136 12.13 -11.65 -23.21
N GLY A 137 12.91 -10.97 -24.06
CA GLY A 137 14.09 -10.18 -23.64
C GLY A 137 13.87 -8.66 -23.46
N ILE A 138 12.63 -8.18 -23.31
CA ILE A 138 12.38 -6.73 -23.23
C ILE A 138 13.02 -6.16 -21.96
N GLY A 139 13.93 -5.19 -22.12
CA GLY A 139 14.56 -4.52 -20.98
C GLY A 139 15.68 -5.30 -20.31
N LEU A 140 16.11 -6.44 -20.88
CA LEU A 140 17.33 -7.12 -20.43
C LEU A 140 18.53 -6.43 -21.08
N ALA A 141 19.52 -6.05 -20.26
CA ALA A 141 20.82 -5.59 -20.73
C ALA A 141 21.79 -6.76 -20.90
N ASP A 142 21.64 -7.79 -20.06
CA ASP A 142 22.28 -9.08 -20.17
C ASP A 142 21.20 -10.12 -20.57
N PRO A 143 21.29 -10.74 -21.76
CA PRO A 143 20.29 -11.71 -22.22
C PRO A 143 20.19 -12.95 -21.31
N ASP A 144 21.27 -13.29 -20.60
CA ASP A 144 21.38 -14.53 -19.82
C ASP A 144 20.86 -14.35 -18.38
N VAL A 145 20.52 -13.11 -17.97
CA VAL A 145 20.08 -12.79 -16.58
C VAL A 145 18.83 -13.56 -16.15
N PHE A 146 18.01 -13.98 -17.11
CA PHE A 146 16.79 -14.76 -16.87
C PHE A 146 16.84 -16.16 -17.48
N ASP A 147 18.05 -16.70 -17.72
CA ASP A 147 18.20 -18.10 -18.09
C ASP A 147 17.61 -19.01 -17.01
N GLY A 148 16.67 -19.87 -17.42
CA GLY A 148 15.97 -20.79 -16.52
C GLY A 148 14.80 -20.18 -15.75
N VAL A 149 14.47 -18.90 -15.96
CA VAL A 149 13.21 -18.32 -15.46
C VAL A 149 12.03 -18.96 -16.19
N THR A 150 11.02 -19.35 -15.43
CA THR A 150 9.77 -19.94 -15.93
C THR A 150 8.57 -19.24 -15.31
N LEU A 151 7.36 -19.57 -15.78
CA LEU A 151 6.11 -19.10 -15.15
C LEU A 151 6.03 -19.44 -13.65
N THR A 152 6.58 -20.58 -13.25
CA THR A 152 6.58 -21.04 -11.85
C THR A 152 7.69 -20.43 -11.00
N SER A 153 8.62 -19.70 -11.61
CA SER A 153 9.65 -18.96 -10.86
C SER A 153 8.97 -17.91 -9.96
N PRO A 154 9.38 -17.78 -8.68
CA PRO A 154 8.82 -16.78 -7.78
C PRO A 154 8.94 -15.36 -8.34
N GLY A 155 7.89 -14.54 -8.19
CA GLY A 155 7.87 -13.17 -8.68
C GLY A 155 7.53 -13.00 -10.17
N PHE A 156 7.02 -14.04 -10.84
CA PHE A 156 6.55 -14.02 -12.22
C PHE A 156 5.03 -14.25 -12.32
N ALA A 157 4.54 -15.49 -12.47
CA ALA A 157 3.10 -15.73 -12.65
C ALA A 157 2.28 -15.37 -11.40
N ASP A 158 2.82 -15.60 -10.21
CA ASP A 158 2.25 -15.17 -8.92
C ASP A 158 1.99 -13.66 -8.89
N THR A 159 2.90 -12.86 -9.44
CA THR A 159 2.82 -11.41 -9.53
C THR A 159 1.75 -10.97 -10.52
N ALA A 160 1.63 -11.67 -11.65
CA ALA A 160 0.53 -11.42 -12.59
C ALA A 160 -0.84 -11.74 -11.96
N VAL A 161 -0.95 -12.81 -11.18
CA VAL A 161 -2.17 -13.14 -10.42
C VAL A 161 -2.48 -12.08 -9.38
N MET A 162 -1.49 -11.63 -8.59
CA MET A 162 -1.66 -10.56 -7.61
C MET A 162 -2.09 -9.25 -8.27
N ALA A 163 -1.54 -8.91 -9.44
CA ALA A 163 -1.96 -7.76 -10.23
C ALA A 163 -3.41 -7.89 -10.69
N ALA A 164 -3.82 -9.05 -11.19
CA ALA A 164 -5.20 -9.32 -11.58
C ALA A 164 -6.18 -9.18 -10.40
N ILE A 165 -5.80 -9.66 -9.20
CA ILE A 165 -6.58 -9.46 -7.98
C ILE A 165 -6.70 -7.97 -7.66
N GLY A 166 -5.60 -7.21 -7.70
CA GLY A 166 -5.61 -5.77 -7.45
C GLY A 166 -6.51 -5.00 -8.42
N VAL A 167 -6.47 -5.35 -9.71
CA VAL A 167 -7.38 -4.84 -10.75
C VAL A 167 -8.83 -5.18 -10.41
N GLY A 168 -9.11 -6.45 -10.10
CA GLY A 168 -10.46 -6.91 -9.73
C GLY A 168 -11.01 -6.17 -8.51
N LEU A 169 -10.19 -5.95 -7.48
CA LEU A 169 -10.57 -5.18 -6.29
C LEU A 169 -10.91 -3.73 -6.64
N ALA A 170 -10.08 -3.06 -7.45
CA ALA A 170 -10.34 -1.68 -7.86
C ALA A 170 -11.66 -1.58 -8.64
N VAL A 171 -11.88 -2.45 -9.62
CA VAL A 171 -13.14 -2.50 -10.39
C VAL A 171 -14.34 -2.79 -9.49
N ALA A 172 -14.26 -3.83 -8.65
CA ALA A 172 -15.34 -4.23 -7.75
C ALA A 172 -15.74 -3.10 -6.78
N MET A 173 -14.75 -2.38 -6.24
CA MET A 173 -14.98 -1.24 -5.35
C MET A 173 -15.58 -0.04 -6.08
N THR A 174 -15.08 0.30 -7.27
CA THR A 174 -15.59 1.42 -8.07
C THR A 174 -17.03 1.19 -8.53
N HIS A 175 -17.35 -0.04 -8.93
CA HIS A 175 -18.72 -0.46 -9.31
C HIS A 175 -19.58 -0.86 -8.11
N ARG A 176 -19.01 -0.87 -6.90
CA ARG A 176 -19.68 -1.19 -5.63
C ARG A 176 -20.43 -2.54 -5.69
N TRP A 177 -19.75 -3.57 -6.16
CA TRP A 177 -20.30 -4.92 -6.19
C TRP A 177 -20.85 -5.34 -4.82
N ARG A 178 -21.92 -6.13 -4.82
CA ARG A 178 -22.65 -6.58 -3.61
C ARG A 178 -21.89 -7.69 -2.89
N LEU A 179 -20.68 -7.39 -2.44
CA LEU A 179 -19.83 -8.29 -1.66
C LEU A 179 -19.75 -7.80 -0.20
N PRO A 180 -19.53 -8.71 0.76
CA PRO A 180 -19.20 -8.32 2.13
C PRO A 180 -18.03 -7.35 2.14
N ARG A 181 -18.21 -6.20 2.79
CA ARG A 181 -17.24 -5.10 2.77
C ARG A 181 -15.82 -5.51 3.16
N TRP A 182 -15.70 -6.47 4.09
CA TRP A 182 -14.40 -6.98 4.54
C TRP A 182 -13.65 -7.74 3.44
N MET A 183 -14.35 -8.42 2.52
CA MET A 183 -13.73 -9.15 1.40
C MET A 183 -13.05 -8.22 0.40
N LEU A 184 -13.49 -6.96 0.32
CA LEU A 184 -12.84 -5.97 -0.54
C LEU A 184 -11.79 -5.17 0.24
N LEU A 185 -12.13 -4.70 1.45
CA LEU A 185 -11.24 -3.83 2.22
C LEU A 185 -10.01 -4.54 2.80
N ALA A 186 -10.13 -5.78 3.28
CA ALA A 186 -9.00 -6.47 3.87
C ALA A 186 -7.87 -6.72 2.85
N PRO A 187 -8.13 -7.33 1.67
CA PRO A 187 -7.07 -7.56 0.70
C PRO A 187 -6.56 -6.27 0.06
N SER A 188 -7.39 -5.22 -0.09
CA SER A 188 -6.89 -3.94 -0.58
C SER A 188 -5.93 -3.29 0.42
N LEU A 189 -6.22 -3.36 1.72
CA LEU A 189 -5.33 -2.84 2.76
C LEU A 189 -4.04 -3.64 2.83
N PHE A 190 -4.09 -4.97 2.68
CA PHE A 190 -2.91 -5.82 2.58
C PHE A 190 -2.06 -5.44 1.36
N GLY A 191 -2.67 -5.34 0.18
CA GLY A 191 -1.99 -4.92 -1.04
C GLY A 191 -1.36 -3.53 -0.92
N LEU A 192 -2.04 -2.58 -0.29
CA LEU A 192 -1.50 -1.24 -0.02
C LEU A 192 -0.33 -1.26 0.97
N ALA A 193 -0.40 -2.11 1.99
CA ALA A 193 0.68 -2.28 2.95
C ALA A 193 1.96 -2.84 2.31
N MET A 194 1.85 -3.57 1.20
CA MET A 194 3.00 -4.03 0.41
C MET A 194 3.42 -3.01 -0.65
N LEU A 195 2.47 -2.48 -1.43
CA LEU A 195 2.75 -1.60 -2.56
C LEU A 195 3.38 -0.27 -2.13
N ILE A 196 2.91 0.34 -1.04
CA ILE A 196 3.41 1.66 -0.62
C ILE A 196 4.90 1.58 -0.24
N PRO A 197 5.34 0.67 0.66
CA PRO A 197 6.77 0.54 0.98
C PRO A 197 7.62 0.22 -0.24
N VAL A 198 7.21 -0.74 -1.09
CA VAL A 198 7.96 -1.12 -2.29
C VAL A 198 8.09 0.05 -3.26
N SER A 199 7.03 0.85 -3.42
CA SER A 199 7.05 2.06 -4.25
C SER A 199 8.08 3.07 -3.73
N VAL A 200 8.01 3.41 -2.45
CA VAL A 200 8.92 4.40 -1.84
C VAL A 200 10.37 3.93 -1.90
N PHE A 201 10.63 2.68 -1.49
CA PHE A 201 11.97 2.11 -1.47
C PHE A 201 12.55 2.00 -2.88
N GLY A 202 11.79 1.41 -3.82
CA GLY A 202 12.27 1.23 -5.18
C GLY A 202 12.52 2.55 -5.92
N THR A 203 11.67 3.56 -5.70
CA THR A 203 11.95 4.91 -6.22
C THR A 203 13.22 5.50 -5.60
N ALA A 204 13.44 5.32 -4.29
CA ALA A 204 14.68 5.78 -3.66
C ALA A 204 15.92 5.08 -4.22
N VAL A 205 15.87 3.75 -4.43
CA VAL A 205 16.94 2.97 -5.06
C VAL A 205 17.21 3.43 -6.49
N ASN A 206 16.17 3.68 -7.29
CA ASN A 206 16.34 4.23 -8.63
C ASN A 206 17.04 5.60 -8.61
N VAL A 207 16.71 6.45 -7.63
CA VAL A 207 17.37 7.76 -7.47
C VAL A 207 18.84 7.58 -7.09
N THR A 208 19.17 6.65 -6.19
CA THR A 208 20.58 6.39 -5.84
C THR A 208 21.38 5.85 -7.03
N HIS A 209 20.77 5.02 -7.88
CA HIS A 209 21.41 4.50 -9.10
C HIS A 209 21.70 5.58 -10.15
N LEU A 210 21.12 6.79 -10.04
CA LEU A 210 21.52 7.91 -10.89
C LEU A 210 22.93 8.42 -10.56
N PHE A 211 23.42 8.15 -9.35
CA PHE A 211 24.73 8.60 -8.86
C PHE A 211 25.74 7.47 -8.75
N ASP A 212 25.26 6.25 -8.47
CA ASP A 212 26.08 5.04 -8.35
C ASP A 212 25.41 3.88 -9.11
N PRO A 213 25.63 3.75 -10.42
CA PRO A 213 25.00 2.73 -11.24
C PRO A 213 25.44 1.32 -10.85
N VAL A 214 24.48 0.44 -10.57
CA VAL A 214 24.72 -0.98 -10.29
C VAL A 214 24.36 -1.80 -11.53
N GLU A 215 25.27 -2.68 -11.96
CA GLU A 215 24.98 -3.65 -13.01
C GLU A 215 24.05 -4.75 -12.47
N THR A 216 22.80 -4.75 -12.94
CA THR A 216 21.76 -5.70 -12.51
C THR A 216 21.36 -6.69 -13.59
N GLY A 217 22.00 -6.64 -14.76
CA GLY A 217 21.57 -7.34 -15.98
C GLY A 217 20.29 -6.76 -16.60
N LEU A 218 19.63 -5.78 -15.96
CA LEU A 218 18.46 -5.08 -16.49
C LEU A 218 18.84 -3.69 -17.02
N ALA A 219 18.16 -3.25 -18.08
CA ALA A 219 18.26 -1.89 -18.56
C ALA A 219 17.74 -0.91 -17.49
N THR A 220 18.41 0.24 -17.34
CA THR A 220 18.13 1.22 -16.26
C THR A 220 16.69 1.72 -16.24
N TRP A 221 16.02 1.81 -17.39
CA TRP A 221 14.62 2.22 -17.48
C TRP A 221 13.65 1.22 -16.85
N VAL A 222 14.01 -0.06 -16.74
CA VAL A 222 13.14 -1.12 -16.20
C VAL A 222 12.81 -0.83 -14.73
N GLY A 223 13.82 -0.47 -13.93
CA GLY A 223 13.60 -0.08 -12.53
C GLY A 223 12.65 1.11 -12.43
N TRP A 224 12.84 2.14 -13.25
CA TRP A 224 11.95 3.30 -13.29
C TRP A 224 10.52 2.93 -13.68
N PHE A 225 10.35 2.10 -14.70
CA PHE A 225 9.05 1.61 -15.13
C PHE A 225 8.33 0.84 -14.01
N VAL A 226 8.98 -0.17 -13.43
CA VAL A 226 8.39 -1.04 -12.39
C VAL A 226 7.95 -0.23 -11.17
N TYR A 227 8.82 0.60 -10.62
CA TYR A 227 8.50 1.34 -9.39
C TYR A 227 7.53 2.51 -9.63
N THR A 228 7.52 3.09 -10.84
CA THR A 228 6.46 4.03 -11.23
C THR A 228 5.12 3.31 -11.32
N CYS A 229 5.07 2.12 -11.91
CA CYS A 229 3.85 1.32 -11.99
C CYS A 229 3.30 1.02 -10.59
N PHE A 230 4.15 0.59 -9.65
CA PHE A 230 3.73 0.36 -8.26
C PHE A 230 3.25 1.64 -7.58
N THR A 231 3.94 2.77 -7.77
CA THR A 231 3.55 4.04 -7.16
C THR A 231 2.17 4.49 -7.62
N VAL A 232 1.93 4.47 -8.93
CA VAL A 232 0.65 4.88 -9.52
C VAL A 232 -0.45 3.89 -9.14
N TRP A 233 -0.16 2.58 -9.13
CA TRP A 233 -1.09 1.55 -8.68
C TRP A 233 -1.46 1.74 -7.19
N ALA A 234 -0.49 1.95 -6.31
CA ALA A 234 -0.73 2.18 -4.88
C ALA A 234 -1.63 3.40 -4.65
N ALA A 235 -1.34 4.51 -5.32
CA ALA A 235 -2.13 5.73 -5.22
C ALA A 235 -3.56 5.54 -5.72
N GLY A 236 -3.73 4.87 -6.87
CA GLY A 236 -5.02 4.55 -7.45
C GLY A 236 -5.86 3.67 -6.53
N LEU A 237 -5.28 2.57 -6.06
CA LEU A 237 -5.95 1.62 -5.17
C LEU A 237 -6.31 2.26 -3.83
N LEU A 238 -5.46 3.14 -3.29
CA LEU A 238 -5.74 3.87 -2.05
C LEU A 238 -6.97 4.77 -2.20
N LEU A 239 -7.03 5.55 -3.28
CA LEU A 239 -8.15 6.44 -3.54
C LEU A 239 -9.48 5.69 -3.71
N VAL A 240 -9.46 4.59 -4.47
CA VAL A 240 -10.64 3.71 -4.66
C VAL A 240 -11.06 3.08 -3.33
N THR A 241 -10.10 2.57 -2.55
CA THR A 241 -10.35 1.97 -1.23
C THR A 241 -10.97 2.98 -0.27
N VAL A 242 -10.45 4.21 -0.27
CA VAL A 242 -10.97 5.31 0.57
C VAL A 242 -12.38 5.69 0.14
N ASP A 243 -12.65 5.86 -1.16
CA ASP A 243 -14.01 6.15 -1.65
C ASP A 243 -14.98 5.03 -1.29
N TYR A 244 -14.63 3.78 -1.56
CA TYR A 244 -15.46 2.61 -1.26
C TYR A 244 -15.73 2.48 0.24
N HIS A 245 -14.69 2.59 1.09
CA HIS A 245 -14.84 2.60 2.54
C HIS A 245 -15.79 3.70 3.00
N GLN A 246 -15.68 4.88 2.40
CA GLN A 246 -16.52 6.01 2.72
C GLN A 246 -17.96 5.80 2.26
N ALA A 247 -18.19 5.29 1.05
CA ALA A 247 -19.51 5.07 0.47
C ALA A 247 -20.29 3.94 1.18
N THR A 248 -19.59 2.91 1.67
CA THR A 248 -20.19 1.71 2.31
C THR A 248 -20.18 1.74 3.83
N ALA A 249 -19.75 2.86 4.44
CA ALA A 249 -19.79 3.00 5.89
C ALA A 249 -21.24 3.19 6.37
N GLY A 250 -21.76 2.20 7.10
CA GLY A 250 -23.08 2.26 7.75
C GLY A 250 -23.19 3.35 8.83
N THR A 251 -24.27 3.30 9.60
CA THR A 251 -24.56 4.30 10.65
C THR A 251 -23.54 4.24 11.78
N CYS A 252 -23.01 5.40 12.15
CA CYS A 252 -21.99 5.46 13.20
C CYS A 252 -22.66 5.28 14.57
N ARG A 253 -22.39 4.16 15.26
CA ARG A 253 -22.91 3.91 16.61
C ARG A 253 -22.57 5.01 17.64
N SER A 254 -21.48 5.74 17.44
CA SER A 254 -21.03 6.78 18.38
C SER A 254 -21.68 8.15 18.17
N CYS A 255 -22.15 8.48 16.97
CA CYS A 255 -22.72 9.80 16.69
C CYS A 255 -24.08 9.75 15.99
N GLY A 256 -24.64 8.57 15.73
CA GLY A 256 -25.92 8.36 15.06
C GLY A 256 -25.98 8.79 13.59
N ARG A 257 -24.99 9.54 13.10
CA ARG A 257 -24.99 10.06 11.73
C ARG A 257 -24.94 8.91 10.75
N GLU A 258 -25.86 8.89 9.78
CA GLU A 258 -25.84 8.00 8.61
C GLU A 258 -25.07 8.68 7.46
N ARG A 259 -24.50 7.89 6.56
CA ARG A 259 -24.10 8.40 5.24
C ARG A 259 -25.22 8.03 4.30
N ARG A 260 -25.89 9.01 3.70
CA ARG A 260 -26.78 8.76 2.56
C ARG A 260 -25.94 8.18 1.44
N ALA A 261 -25.86 6.86 1.35
CA ALA A 261 -25.31 6.19 0.19
C ALA A 261 -26.40 6.22 -0.87
N ARG A 262 -26.18 6.97 -1.96
CA ARG A 262 -26.84 6.63 -3.22
C ARG A 262 -26.16 5.34 -3.70
N ILE A 263 -26.64 4.20 -3.22
CA ILE A 263 -26.40 2.93 -3.92
C ILE A 263 -27.30 3.03 -5.14
N ALA A 264 -26.72 3.09 -6.34
CA ALA A 264 -27.50 2.95 -7.56
C ALA A 264 -28.17 1.57 -7.47
N ALA A 265 -29.51 1.55 -7.54
CA ALA A 265 -30.31 0.33 -7.50
C ALA A 265 -29.96 -0.55 -8.71
#